data_AF-A0AAF0YZQ5-F1
#
_entry.id   AF-A0AAF0YZQ5-F1
#
_cell.length_a   1.000
_cell.length_b   1.000
_cell.length_c   1.000
_cell.angle_alpha   90.00
_cell.angle_beta   90.00
_cell.angle_gamma   90.00
#
_symmetry.space_group_name_H-M   'P 1'
#
loop_
_entity.id
_entity.type
_entity.pdbx_description
1 polymer ?
#
loop_
_entity_poly.entity_id
_entity_poly.type
_entity_poly.pdbx_seq_one_letter_code
_entity_poly.pdbx_strand_id
1 'polypeptide(L)'
;FRRLTQDVYKYLQRCVENNKEFNLTLGVKSTTLTNGLKYSLATGNWGDQKKAASSTAGVSQVLNRYTFSSTLSHLRRTNTPIGRDGKIAKPRQLHNTHWGLVCPAETPEGQACGLVKNLALMCYVTVGTPSDPIVEFMIQRNMEVLEEYEPLRAPNATKVFVNGVWVGVHRDPAHLVKTVQNLRRSHLISHEVSLIRDIRDREFKIFTDAGRVCRPLFVVENDPDS
;
A
#
# COMPACT_ATOMS: atom_id res chain seq x y z
N PHE A 1 16.87 0.60 -9.88
CA PHE A 1 18.29 0.85 -10.14
C PHE A 1 19.20 -0.38 -10.18
N ARG A 2 18.82 -1.56 -9.66
CA ARG A 2 19.68 -2.77 -9.63
C ARG A 2 20.44 -3.08 -10.93
N ARG A 3 19.76 -3.06 -12.09
CA ARG A 3 20.37 -3.30 -13.40
C ARG A 3 21.44 -2.26 -13.74
N LEU A 4 21.17 -0.98 -13.52
CA LEU A 4 22.14 0.10 -13.73
C LEU A 4 23.38 -0.12 -12.86
N THR A 5 23.20 -0.45 -11.59
CA THR A 5 24.31 -0.75 -10.67
C THR A 5 25.13 -1.95 -11.16
N GLN A 6 24.49 -3.01 -11.65
CA GLN A 6 25.18 -4.18 -12.21
C GLN A 6 25.95 -3.84 -13.50
N ASP A 7 25.38 -3.00 -14.37
CA ASP A 7 26.02 -2.58 -15.62
C ASP A 7 27.26 -1.72 -15.32
N VAL A 8 27.16 -0.77 -14.38
CA VAL A 8 28.28 0.07 -13.91
C VAL A 8 29.35 -0.79 -13.24
N TYR A 9 28.95 -1.74 -12.38
CA TYR A 9 29.88 -2.67 -11.72
C TYR A 9 30.69 -3.49 -12.72
N LYS A 10 30.04 -4.06 -13.74
CA LYS A 10 30.73 -4.81 -14.81
C LYS A 10 31.68 -3.93 -15.63
N TYR A 11 31.31 -2.67 -15.87
CA TYR A 11 32.17 -1.74 -16.56
C TYR A 11 33.41 -1.39 -15.72
N LEU A 12 33.22 -1.12 -14.42
CA LEU A 12 34.32 -0.89 -13.49
C LEU A 12 35.29 -2.08 -13.45
N GLN A 13 34.77 -3.31 -13.34
CA GLN A 13 35.58 -4.52 -13.35
C GLN A 13 36.48 -4.60 -14.60
N ARG A 14 35.93 -4.31 -15.78
CA ARG A 14 36.69 -4.31 -17.05
C ARG A 14 37.73 -3.19 -17.11
N CYS A 15 37.47 -2.03 -16.52
CA CYS A 15 38.47 -0.95 -16.43
C CYS A 15 39.66 -1.40 -15.60
N VAL A 16 39.41 -2.03 -14.44
CA VAL A 16 40.46 -2.57 -13.55
C VAL A 16 41.26 -3.67 -14.24
N GLU A 17 40.59 -4.67 -14.84
CA GLU A 17 41.26 -5.79 -15.53
C GLU A 17 42.16 -5.34 -16.69
N ASN A 18 41.82 -4.23 -17.35
CA ASN A 18 42.57 -3.71 -18.50
C ASN A 18 43.49 -2.52 -18.14
N ASN A 19 43.69 -2.20 -16.85
CA ASN A 19 44.44 -1.02 -16.40
C ASN A 19 44.00 0.29 -17.09
N LYS A 20 42.69 0.46 -17.32
CA LYS A 20 42.10 1.69 -17.86
C LYS A 20 41.47 2.51 -16.75
N GLU A 21 41.58 3.83 -16.84
CA GLU A 21 40.85 4.73 -15.95
C GLU A 21 39.34 4.56 -16.10
N PHE A 22 38.63 4.64 -14.96
CA PHE A 22 37.18 4.57 -14.94
C PHE A 22 36.58 5.91 -15.37
N ASN A 23 35.82 5.90 -16.46
CA ASN A 23 35.09 7.08 -16.92
C ASN A 23 33.60 6.94 -16.59
N LEU A 24 33.10 7.81 -15.71
CA LEU A 24 31.71 7.79 -15.25
C LEU A 24 30.71 7.97 -16.40
N THR A 25 31.01 8.86 -17.36
CA THR A 25 30.14 9.16 -18.50
C THR A 25 29.98 7.95 -19.43
N LEU A 26 31.03 7.13 -19.54
CA LEU A 26 30.99 5.88 -20.30
C LEU A 26 30.32 4.74 -19.52
N GLY A 27 30.49 4.71 -18.20
CA GLY A 27 29.93 3.68 -17.32
C GLY A 27 28.42 3.82 -17.10
N VAL A 28 27.91 5.04 -16.97
CA VAL A 28 26.50 5.31 -16.70
C VAL A 28 25.73 5.52 -17.99
N LYS A 29 25.05 4.46 -18.44
CA LYS A 29 24.21 4.51 -19.64
C LYS A 29 22.80 5.05 -19.31
N SER A 30 22.52 6.28 -19.71
CA SER A 30 21.19 6.91 -19.56
C SER A 30 20.08 6.13 -20.28
N THR A 31 20.41 5.52 -21.42
CA THR A 31 19.48 4.73 -22.24
C THR A 31 18.85 3.56 -21.51
N THR A 32 19.54 2.98 -20.52
CA THR A 32 19.02 1.86 -19.71
C THR A 32 17.72 2.24 -18.98
N LEU A 33 17.66 3.45 -18.43
CA LEU A 33 16.47 3.95 -17.73
C LEU A 33 15.45 4.51 -18.73
N THR A 34 15.89 5.37 -19.65
CA THR A 34 14.99 6.05 -20.60
C THR A 34 14.23 5.05 -21.47
N ASN A 35 14.92 4.10 -22.10
CA ASN A 35 14.28 3.12 -22.97
C ASN A 35 13.47 2.09 -22.17
N GLY A 36 13.94 1.73 -20.96
CA GLY A 36 13.20 0.85 -20.06
C GLY A 36 11.84 1.42 -19.66
N LEU A 37 11.81 2.67 -19.18
CA LEU A 37 10.58 3.35 -18.80
C LEU A 37 9.66 3.58 -20.00
N LYS A 38 10.20 4.08 -21.12
CA LYS A 38 9.43 4.30 -22.36
C LYS A 38 8.75 3.01 -22.82
N TYR A 39 9.48 1.89 -22.83
CA TYR A 39 8.94 0.60 -23.24
C TYR A 39 7.85 0.10 -22.28
N SER A 40 8.09 0.07 -20.97
CA SER A 40 7.13 -0.46 -20.00
C SER A 40 5.85 0.35 -19.94
N LEU A 41 5.93 1.68 -20.04
CA LEU A 41 4.76 2.56 -20.09
C LEU A 41 4.00 2.45 -21.40
N ALA A 42 4.70 2.32 -22.55
CA ALA A 42 4.04 2.22 -23.85
C ALA A 42 3.36 0.87 -24.09
N THR A 43 3.98 -0.23 -23.62
CA THR A 43 3.47 -1.59 -23.85
C THR A 43 2.61 -2.13 -22.71
N GLY A 44 2.69 -1.52 -21.52
CA GLY A 44 2.04 -2.03 -20.32
C GLY A 44 2.68 -3.30 -19.75
N ASN A 45 3.85 -3.71 -20.26
CA ASN A 45 4.61 -4.86 -19.78
C ASN A 45 5.68 -4.40 -18.77
N TRP A 46 5.47 -4.80 -17.51
CA TRP A 46 6.40 -4.53 -16.42
C TRP A 46 7.24 -5.78 -16.17
N GLY A 47 8.47 -5.80 -16.69
CA GLY A 47 9.38 -6.94 -16.56
C GLY A 47 10.55 -6.87 -17.54
N ASP A 48 11.39 -7.90 -17.52
CA ASP A 48 12.46 -8.05 -18.50
C ASP A 48 11.88 -8.47 -19.85
N GLN A 49 12.19 -7.70 -20.90
CA GLN A 49 11.74 -7.95 -22.28
C GLN A 49 12.11 -9.36 -22.77
N LYS A 50 13.21 -9.91 -22.26
CA LYS A 50 13.70 -11.25 -22.63
C LYS A 50 12.96 -12.38 -21.89
N LYS A 51 12.17 -12.08 -20.87
CA LYS A 51 11.44 -13.06 -20.05
C LYS A 51 9.96 -12.68 -19.97
N ALA A 52 9.27 -12.84 -21.09
CA ALA A 52 7.84 -12.50 -21.23
C ALA A 52 6.93 -13.20 -20.21
N ALA A 53 7.27 -14.42 -19.77
CA ALA A 53 6.47 -15.18 -18.80
C ALA A 53 6.43 -14.57 -17.38
N SER A 54 7.39 -13.70 -17.02
CA SER A 54 7.43 -13.02 -15.72
C SER A 54 6.96 -11.56 -15.76
N SER A 55 6.41 -11.13 -16.90
CA SER A 55 5.94 -9.75 -17.10
C SER A 55 4.52 -9.59 -16.56
N THR A 56 4.30 -8.59 -15.70
CA THR A 56 2.94 -8.15 -15.37
C THR A 56 2.42 -7.29 -16.52
N ALA A 57 1.54 -7.87 -17.33
CA ALA A 57 0.92 -7.18 -18.47
C ALA A 57 -0.31 -6.38 -18.04
N GLY A 58 -0.61 -5.32 -18.79
CA GLY A 58 -1.87 -4.58 -18.69
C GLY A 58 -1.95 -3.55 -17.56
N VAL A 59 -0.81 -3.21 -16.94
CA VAL A 59 -0.72 -2.13 -15.93
C VAL A 59 -0.87 -0.75 -16.58
N SER A 60 -0.25 -0.54 -17.74
CA SER A 60 -0.45 0.66 -18.55
C SER A 60 -1.43 0.35 -19.69
N GLN A 61 -2.35 1.27 -19.94
CA GLN A 61 -3.37 1.16 -20.99
C GLN A 61 -3.56 2.51 -21.67
N VAL A 62 -3.94 2.50 -22.94
CA VAL A 62 -4.26 3.73 -23.67
C VAL A 62 -5.53 4.34 -23.07
N LEU A 63 -5.49 5.63 -22.76
CA LEU A 63 -6.62 6.35 -22.18
C LEU A 63 -7.83 6.31 -23.11
N ASN A 64 -9.00 6.01 -22.54
CA ASN A 64 -10.25 5.94 -23.30
C ASN A 64 -10.84 7.35 -23.37
N ARG A 65 -11.08 7.87 -24.58
CA ARG A 65 -11.54 9.24 -24.84
C ARG A 65 -12.86 9.30 -25.63
N TYR A 66 -13.71 8.27 -25.58
CA TYR A 66 -15.01 8.32 -26.26
C TYR A 66 -15.92 9.43 -25.71
N THR A 67 -15.94 9.60 -24.38
CA THR A 67 -16.68 10.68 -23.69
C THR A 67 -15.88 11.19 -22.50
N PHE A 68 -16.25 12.36 -21.99
CA PHE A 68 -15.68 12.93 -20.76
C PHE A 68 -15.81 11.96 -19.58
N SER A 69 -17.01 11.41 -19.38
CA SER A 69 -17.31 10.44 -18.32
C SER A 69 -16.52 9.13 -18.48
N SER A 70 -16.34 8.64 -19.71
CA SER A 70 -15.51 7.46 -19.99
C SER A 70 -14.05 7.67 -19.59
N THR A 71 -13.53 8.88 -19.81
CA THR A 71 -12.16 9.25 -19.43
C THR A 71 -11.99 9.20 -17.91
N LEU A 72 -12.92 9.79 -17.16
CA LEU A 72 -12.90 9.78 -15.69
C LEU A 72 -13.03 8.37 -15.12
N SER A 73 -13.96 7.56 -15.63
CA SER A 73 -14.12 6.15 -15.23
C SER A 73 -12.82 5.36 -15.44
N HIS A 74 -12.16 5.53 -16.60
CA HIS A 74 -10.92 4.82 -16.89
C HIS A 74 -9.80 5.12 -15.89
N LEU A 75 -9.68 6.38 -15.43
CA LEU A 75 -8.67 6.76 -14.43
C LEU A 75 -8.92 6.15 -13.04
N ARG A 76 -10.16 5.75 -12.72
CA ARG A 76 -10.55 5.17 -11.43
C ARG A 76 -10.67 3.65 -11.44
N ARG A 77 -10.23 3.03 -12.54
CA ARG A 77 -10.30 1.60 -12.76
C ARG A 77 -9.21 0.88 -11.98
N THR A 78 -9.58 -0.21 -11.32
CA THR A 78 -8.68 -1.16 -10.67
C THR A 78 -8.84 -2.52 -11.32
N ASN A 79 -7.74 -3.24 -11.52
CA ASN A 79 -7.73 -4.55 -12.15
C ASN A 79 -7.16 -5.58 -11.18
N THR A 80 -7.90 -6.67 -10.98
CA THR A 80 -7.43 -7.79 -10.16
C THR A 80 -6.48 -8.64 -11.01
N PRO A 81 -5.24 -8.95 -10.56
CA PRO A 81 -4.23 -9.66 -11.35
C PRO A 81 -4.50 -11.17 -11.41
N ILE A 82 -5.66 -11.56 -11.94
CA ILE A 82 -6.11 -12.94 -12.08
C ILE A 82 -6.37 -13.23 -13.55
N GLY A 83 -5.96 -14.42 -13.99
CA GLY A 83 -6.21 -14.92 -15.33
C GLY A 83 -7.70 -14.91 -15.66
N ARG A 84 -8.06 -14.45 -16.86
CA ARG A 84 -9.46 -14.33 -17.28
C ARG A 84 -10.08 -15.67 -17.69
N ASP A 85 -9.29 -16.74 -17.68
CA ASP A 85 -9.67 -18.08 -18.16
C ASP A 85 -10.48 -18.89 -17.14
N GLY A 86 -10.67 -18.37 -15.92
CA GLY A 86 -11.49 -18.99 -14.88
C GLY A 86 -12.87 -18.34 -14.75
N LYS A 87 -13.95 -19.12 -15.02
CA LYS A 87 -15.34 -18.80 -14.63
C LYS A 87 -15.61 -19.11 -13.15
N ILE A 88 -14.68 -18.75 -12.27
CA ILE A 88 -14.82 -19.00 -10.83
C ILE A 88 -15.61 -17.85 -10.20
N ALA A 89 -16.57 -18.17 -9.34
CA ALA A 89 -17.44 -17.19 -8.70
C ALA A 89 -16.67 -16.26 -7.72
N LYS A 90 -15.73 -16.79 -6.93
CA LYS A 90 -14.81 -15.99 -6.12
C LYS A 90 -13.51 -15.80 -6.91
N PRO A 91 -12.98 -14.57 -7.05
CA PRO A 91 -13.29 -13.34 -6.32
C PRO A 91 -14.24 -12.35 -7.07
N ARG A 92 -15.00 -12.83 -8.06
CA ARG A 92 -15.85 -11.98 -8.91
C ARG A 92 -17.12 -11.48 -8.23
N GLN A 93 -17.65 -12.26 -7.29
CA GLN A 93 -18.85 -11.89 -6.52
C GLN A 93 -18.64 -10.60 -5.73
N LEU A 94 -19.68 -9.77 -5.70
CA LEU A 94 -19.72 -8.58 -4.85
C LEU A 94 -19.66 -9.04 -3.38
N HIS A 95 -18.70 -8.51 -2.63
CA HIS A 95 -18.54 -8.77 -1.21
C HIS A 95 -18.95 -7.55 -0.38
N ASN A 96 -19.49 -7.76 0.82
CA ASN A 96 -19.99 -6.67 1.66
C ASN A 96 -18.92 -5.63 2.02
N THR A 97 -17.65 -6.04 2.06
CA THR A 97 -16.51 -5.12 2.29
C THR A 97 -16.31 -4.09 1.17
N HIS A 98 -16.89 -4.32 -0.02
CA HIS A 98 -16.85 -3.37 -1.13
C HIS A 98 -17.72 -2.14 -0.92
N TRP A 99 -18.75 -2.25 -0.07
CA TRP A 99 -19.74 -1.20 0.13
C TRP A 99 -19.03 0.14 0.35
N GLY A 100 -19.38 1.16 -0.43
CA GLY A 100 -18.86 2.53 -0.44
C GLY A 100 -17.36 2.73 -0.74
N LEU A 101 -16.61 1.68 -1.12
CA LEU A 101 -15.23 1.79 -1.59
C LEU A 101 -15.16 1.67 -3.12
N VAL A 102 -15.99 0.80 -3.68
CA VAL A 102 -16.09 0.56 -5.13
C VAL A 102 -17.54 0.66 -5.59
N CYS A 103 -17.75 0.99 -6.86
CA CYS A 103 -19.07 0.97 -7.46
C CYS A 103 -19.57 -0.48 -7.58
N PRO A 104 -20.78 -0.81 -7.06
CA PRO A 104 -21.29 -2.18 -7.10
C PRO A 104 -21.76 -2.62 -8.50
N ALA A 105 -22.09 -1.67 -9.38
CA ALA A 105 -22.66 -1.93 -10.70
C ALA A 105 -21.66 -1.77 -11.85
N GLU A 106 -20.65 -0.91 -11.70
CA GLU A 106 -19.74 -0.56 -12.79
C GLU A 106 -18.61 -1.58 -12.95
N THR A 107 -18.94 -2.69 -13.61
CA THR A 107 -18.00 -3.74 -14.05
C THR A 107 -18.30 -4.11 -15.51
N PRO A 108 -17.28 -4.45 -16.33
CA PRO A 108 -17.52 -4.98 -17.66
C PRO A 108 -18.29 -6.31 -17.60
N GLU A 109 -19.03 -6.59 -18.67
CA GLU A 109 -19.67 -7.89 -18.87
C GLU A 109 -18.65 -8.99 -19.26
N GLY A 110 -19.04 -10.25 -19.11
CA GLY A 110 -18.25 -11.40 -19.54
C GLY A 110 -17.02 -11.70 -18.66
N GLN A 111 -15.88 -11.99 -19.29
CA GLN A 111 -14.70 -12.56 -18.62
C GLN A 111 -14.00 -11.61 -17.64
N ALA A 112 -14.26 -10.31 -17.72
CA ALA A 112 -13.71 -9.31 -16.80
C ALA A 112 -14.68 -8.95 -15.65
N CYS A 113 -15.89 -9.53 -15.63
CA CYS A 113 -16.90 -9.24 -14.63
C CYS A 113 -16.37 -9.54 -13.22
N GLY A 114 -16.44 -8.54 -12.34
CA GLY A 114 -15.97 -8.59 -10.95
C GLY A 114 -14.45 -8.50 -10.77
N LEU A 115 -13.66 -8.59 -11.84
CA LEU A 115 -12.19 -8.43 -11.80
C LEU A 115 -11.76 -6.98 -12.01
N VAL A 116 -12.52 -6.27 -12.85
CA VAL A 116 -12.35 -4.84 -13.09
C VAL A 116 -13.38 -4.09 -12.25
N LYS A 117 -12.90 -3.21 -11.36
CA LYS A 117 -13.74 -2.45 -10.43
C LYS A 117 -13.41 -0.97 -10.55
N ASN A 118 -14.38 -0.11 -10.30
CA ASN A 118 -14.19 1.34 -10.28
C ASN A 118 -14.33 1.88 -8.86
N LEU A 119 -13.44 2.80 -8.47
CA LEU A 119 -13.48 3.42 -7.14
C LEU A 119 -14.76 4.26 -6.97
N ALA A 120 -15.37 4.23 -5.77
CA ALA A 120 -16.53 5.05 -5.41
C ALA A 120 -16.18 6.55 -5.35
N LEU A 121 -17.12 7.47 -5.52
CA LEU A 121 -16.82 8.92 -5.62
C LEU A 121 -15.93 9.46 -4.50
N MET A 122 -16.25 9.18 -3.24
CA MET A 122 -15.50 9.65 -2.07
C MET A 122 -14.29 8.76 -1.69
N CYS A 123 -14.00 7.75 -2.50
CA CYS A 123 -12.90 6.83 -2.26
C CYS A 123 -11.55 7.53 -2.37
N TYR A 124 -10.71 7.33 -1.37
CA TYR A 124 -9.33 7.80 -1.30
C TYR A 124 -8.36 6.63 -1.16
N VAL A 125 -7.19 6.68 -1.80
CA VAL A 125 -6.16 5.64 -1.70
C VAL A 125 -4.98 6.22 -0.94
N THR A 126 -4.56 5.54 0.14
CA THR A 126 -3.50 6.05 1.03
C THR A 126 -2.15 6.09 0.32
N VAL A 127 -1.38 7.15 0.55
CA VAL A 127 0.00 7.29 0.06
C VAL A 127 1.03 6.71 1.02
N GLY A 128 0.64 6.53 2.29
CA GLY A 128 1.46 5.93 3.32
C GLY A 128 2.28 6.96 4.09
N THR A 129 2.62 6.62 5.34
CA THR A 129 3.37 7.49 6.25
C THR A 129 4.37 6.69 7.09
N PRO A 130 5.50 7.30 7.50
CA PRO A 130 6.46 6.66 8.39
C PRO A 130 5.82 6.19 9.69
N SER A 131 6.14 4.97 10.12
CA SER A 131 5.60 4.37 11.35
C SER A 131 6.41 4.69 12.61
N ASP A 132 7.68 5.09 12.47
CA ASP A 132 8.57 5.27 13.62
C ASP A 132 8.04 6.32 14.63
N PRO A 133 7.53 7.49 14.20
CA PRO A 133 7.03 8.51 15.13
C PRO A 133 5.85 8.04 15.98
N ILE A 134 4.97 7.19 15.44
CA ILE A 134 3.83 6.68 16.21
C ILE A 134 4.28 5.65 17.24
N VAL A 135 5.30 4.84 16.92
CA VAL A 135 5.87 3.87 17.86
C VAL A 135 6.54 4.60 19.02
N GLU A 136 7.40 5.59 18.75
CA GLU A 136 8.06 6.41 19.77
C GLU A 136 7.04 7.11 20.68
N PHE A 137 5.98 7.67 20.09
CA PHE A 137 4.89 8.28 20.86
C PHE A 137 4.21 7.28 21.80
N MET A 138 3.92 6.07 21.33
CA MET A 138 3.28 5.05 22.17
C MET A 138 4.20 4.59 23.31
N ILE A 139 5.50 4.46 23.08
CA ILE A 139 6.49 4.16 24.14
C ILE A 139 6.46 5.24 25.23
N GLN A 140 6.45 6.52 24.83
CA GLN A 140 6.33 7.65 25.76
C GLN A 140 5.00 7.67 26.54
N ARG A 141 3.98 6.97 26.06
CA ARG A 141 2.66 6.79 26.70
C ARG A 141 2.52 5.45 27.41
N ASN A 142 3.62 4.91 27.93
CA ASN A 142 3.64 3.69 28.74
C ASN A 142 3.30 2.40 27.98
N MET A 143 3.54 2.36 26.66
CA MET A 143 3.64 1.08 25.95
C MET A 143 4.96 0.41 26.33
N GLU A 144 4.88 -0.81 26.87
CA GLU A 144 6.04 -1.66 27.13
C GLU A 144 6.49 -2.25 25.79
N VAL A 145 7.77 -2.09 25.44
CA VAL A 145 8.34 -2.71 24.23
C VAL A 145 8.34 -4.23 24.36
N LEU A 146 8.27 -4.93 23.23
CA LEU A 146 8.13 -6.39 23.22
C LEU A 146 9.31 -7.08 23.92
N GLU A 147 10.51 -6.53 23.81
CA GLU A 147 11.74 -7.07 24.42
C GLU A 147 11.70 -7.05 25.95
N GLU A 148 10.95 -6.12 26.54
CA GLU A 148 10.81 -5.95 28.00
C GLU A 148 9.55 -6.63 28.56
N TYR A 149 8.73 -7.21 27.67
CA TYR A 149 7.45 -7.80 28.05
C TYR A 149 7.62 -9.19 28.67
N GLU A 150 7.14 -9.34 29.90
CA GLU A 150 7.03 -10.61 30.60
C GLU A 150 5.57 -11.12 30.62
N PRO A 151 5.25 -12.21 29.91
CA PRO A 151 3.87 -12.72 29.83
C PRO A 151 3.25 -13.10 31.18
N LEU A 152 4.06 -13.58 32.12
CA LEU A 152 3.61 -13.97 33.46
C LEU A 152 3.21 -12.76 34.31
N ARG A 153 3.86 -11.61 34.10
CA ARG A 153 3.64 -10.38 34.86
C ARG A 153 2.36 -9.66 34.40
N ALA A 154 2.05 -9.71 33.11
CA ALA A 154 0.89 -9.02 32.54
C ALA A 154 0.16 -9.87 31.49
N PRO A 155 -0.48 -10.99 31.89
CA PRO A 155 -1.12 -11.94 30.95
C PRO A 155 -2.33 -11.36 30.20
N ASN A 156 -2.85 -10.23 30.69
CA ASN A 156 -4.00 -9.53 30.12
C ASN A 156 -3.65 -8.24 29.38
N ALA A 157 -2.36 -7.97 29.19
CA ALA A 157 -1.93 -6.81 28.41
C ALA A 157 -2.39 -6.93 26.95
N THR A 158 -2.77 -5.80 26.37
CA THR A 158 -3.19 -5.73 24.96
C THR A 158 -1.95 -5.59 24.08
N LYS A 159 -1.86 -6.45 23.06
CA LYS A 159 -0.74 -6.43 22.10
C LYS A 159 -0.90 -5.24 21.15
N VAL A 160 0.18 -4.55 20.85
CA VAL A 160 0.19 -3.44 19.90
C VAL A 160 0.93 -3.87 18.64
N PHE A 161 0.24 -3.78 17.50
CA PHE A 161 0.78 -4.10 16.18
C PHE A 161 0.85 -2.86 15.31
N VAL A 162 1.97 -2.65 14.63
CA VAL A 162 2.15 -1.59 13.64
C VAL A 162 2.57 -2.22 12.32
N ASN A 163 1.76 -2.06 11.28
CA ASN A 163 1.97 -2.67 9.96
C ASN A 163 2.19 -4.20 10.03
N GLY A 164 1.52 -4.86 10.98
CA GLY A 164 1.63 -6.31 11.23
C GLY A 164 2.80 -6.73 12.12
N VAL A 165 3.70 -5.81 12.50
CA VAL A 165 4.80 -6.08 13.43
C VAL A 165 4.31 -5.89 14.86
N TRP A 166 4.52 -6.89 15.73
CA TRP A 166 4.24 -6.76 17.16
C TRP A 166 5.33 -5.90 17.80
N VAL A 167 4.99 -4.67 18.19
CA VAL A 167 5.97 -3.70 18.72
C VAL A 167 6.01 -3.66 20.24
N GLY A 168 4.94 -4.09 20.91
CA GLY A 168 4.86 -4.03 22.36
C GLY A 168 3.50 -4.39 22.93
N VAL A 169 3.31 -4.10 24.20
CA VAL A 169 2.04 -4.31 24.91
C VAL A 169 1.65 -3.07 25.70
N HIS A 170 0.37 -2.92 25.97
CA HIS A 170 -0.15 -1.86 26.82
C HIS A 170 -1.20 -2.40 27.80
N ARG A 171 -1.14 -1.95 29.06
CA ARG A 171 -2.05 -2.40 30.14
C ARG A 171 -3.41 -1.72 30.09
N ASP A 172 -3.44 -0.45 29.69
CA ASP A 172 -4.68 0.33 29.48
C ASP A 172 -4.89 0.70 28.00
N PRO A 173 -5.36 -0.23 27.16
CA PRO A 173 -5.56 0.03 25.74
C PRO A 173 -6.67 1.05 25.47
N ALA A 174 -7.62 1.25 26.39
CA ALA A 174 -8.73 2.17 26.18
C ALA A 174 -8.23 3.62 26.15
N HIS A 175 -7.36 3.97 27.12
CA HIS A 175 -6.70 5.26 27.13
C HIS A 175 -5.81 5.45 25.90
N LEU A 176 -4.93 4.48 25.60
CA LEU A 176 -3.99 4.58 24.46
C LEU A 176 -4.73 4.81 23.14
N VAL A 177 -5.80 4.05 22.88
CA VAL A 177 -6.61 4.19 21.66
C VAL A 177 -7.25 5.57 21.56
N LYS A 178 -7.84 6.09 22.66
CA LYS A 178 -8.43 7.44 22.68
C LYS A 178 -7.37 8.50 22.39
N THR A 179 -6.19 8.39 23.00
CA THR A 179 -5.07 9.32 22.77
C THR A 179 -4.62 9.31 21.30
N VAL A 180 -4.37 8.13 20.72
CA VAL A 180 -3.90 8.01 19.33
C VAL A 180 -4.98 8.44 18.33
N GLN A 181 -6.25 8.14 18.60
CA GLN A 181 -7.37 8.61 17.80
C GLN A 181 -7.48 10.15 17.80
N ASN A 182 -7.26 10.78 18.96
CA ASN A 182 -7.26 12.23 19.08
C ASN A 182 -6.09 12.86 18.31
N LEU A 183 -4.89 12.26 18.32
CA LEU A 183 -3.78 12.71 17.47
C LEU A 183 -4.15 12.70 15.98
N ARG A 184 -4.90 11.69 15.53
CA ARG A 184 -5.36 11.61 14.14
C ARG A 184 -6.40 12.70 13.84
N ARG A 185 -7.32 12.95 14.77
CA ARG A 185 -8.36 14.00 14.63
C ARG A 185 -7.74 15.41 14.61
N SER A 186 -6.70 15.65 15.41
CA SER A 186 -5.97 16.92 15.43
C SER A 186 -4.91 17.05 14.32
N HIS A 187 -4.82 16.09 13.40
CA HIS A 187 -3.84 16.05 12.31
C HIS A 187 -2.36 16.05 12.75
N LEU A 188 -2.07 15.69 14.01
CA LEU A 188 -0.70 15.47 14.48
C LEU A 188 -0.10 14.19 13.88
N ILE A 189 -0.92 13.17 13.67
CA ILE A 189 -0.60 12.03 12.82
C ILE A 189 -1.51 12.08 11.58
N SER A 190 -1.04 11.48 10.48
CA SER A 190 -1.79 11.49 9.23
C SER A 190 -3.19 10.90 9.40
N HIS A 191 -4.18 11.57 8.80
CA HIS A 191 -5.56 11.10 8.74
C HIS A 191 -5.69 9.73 8.04
N GLU A 192 -4.68 9.33 7.26
CA GLU A 192 -4.58 8.03 6.62
C GLU A 192 -4.33 6.87 7.59
N VAL A 193 -3.87 7.13 8.82
CA VAL A 193 -3.52 6.05 9.76
C VAL A 193 -4.79 5.30 10.16
N SER A 194 -4.81 3.98 9.94
CA SER A 194 -5.89 3.11 10.41
C SER A 194 -5.62 2.67 11.84
N LEU A 195 -6.65 2.71 12.68
CA LEU A 195 -6.60 2.35 14.08
C LEU A 195 -7.73 1.34 14.34
N ILE A 196 -7.37 0.14 14.79
CA ILE A 196 -8.32 -0.96 15.03
C ILE A 196 -8.06 -1.54 16.41
N ARG A 197 -9.04 -1.46 17.31
CA ARG A 197 -9.00 -2.11 18.61
C ARG A 197 -9.85 -3.38 18.56
N ASP A 198 -9.20 -4.53 18.55
CA ASP A 198 -9.86 -5.83 18.71
C ASP A 198 -9.90 -6.21 20.19
N ILE A 199 -11.08 -6.09 20.79
CA ILE A 199 -11.28 -6.34 22.22
C ILE A 199 -11.19 -7.84 22.55
N ARG A 200 -11.69 -8.70 21.64
CA ARG A 200 -11.74 -10.14 21.87
C ARG A 200 -10.34 -10.74 21.85
N ASP A 201 -9.56 -10.37 20.84
CA ASP A 201 -8.23 -10.93 20.64
C ASP A 201 -7.15 -10.15 21.44
N ARG A 202 -7.56 -9.04 22.10
CA ARG A 202 -6.72 -8.12 22.88
C ARG A 202 -5.57 -7.56 22.04
N GLU A 203 -5.94 -6.97 20.90
CA GLU A 203 -4.99 -6.43 19.94
C GLU A 203 -5.36 -4.99 19.56
N PHE A 204 -4.38 -4.11 19.53
CA PHE A 204 -4.47 -2.79 18.94
C PHE A 204 -3.62 -2.76 17.68
N LYS A 205 -4.26 -2.69 16.51
CA LYS A 205 -3.61 -2.76 15.20
C LYS A 205 -3.62 -1.38 14.55
N ILE A 206 -2.44 -0.96 14.13
CA ILE A 206 -2.18 0.33 13.48
C ILE A 206 -1.62 0.05 12.10
N PHE A 207 -2.16 0.71 11.08
CA PHE A 207 -1.64 0.63 9.72
C PHE A 207 -1.32 2.02 9.19
N THR A 208 -0.07 2.21 8.75
CA THR A 208 0.46 3.43 8.14
C THR A 208 0.89 3.21 6.70
N ASP A 209 0.74 1.99 6.17
CA ASP A 209 1.08 1.60 4.82
C ASP A 209 0.22 2.28 3.74
N ALA A 210 0.78 2.31 2.53
CA ALA A 210 0.15 2.83 1.32
C ALA A 210 -0.78 1.78 0.66
N GLY A 211 -1.72 2.25 -0.15
CA GLY A 211 -2.59 1.37 -0.96
C GLY A 211 -3.87 0.91 -0.25
N ARG A 212 -4.13 1.35 0.99
CA ARG A 212 -5.42 1.15 1.64
C ARG A 212 -6.46 2.06 1.00
N VAL A 213 -7.70 1.55 0.98
CA VAL A 213 -8.83 2.27 0.39
C VAL A 213 -9.68 2.85 1.52
N CYS A 214 -9.82 4.16 1.55
CA CYS A 214 -10.48 4.93 2.59
C CYS A 214 -11.77 5.56 2.07
N ARG A 215 -12.70 5.81 3.00
CA ARG A 215 -13.90 6.62 2.78
C ARG A 215 -13.99 7.66 3.91
N PRO A 216 -14.25 8.93 3.62
CA PRO A 216 -14.58 9.91 4.65
C PRO A 216 -15.99 9.62 5.21
N LEU A 217 -16.16 9.83 6.52
CA LEU A 217 -17.42 9.69 7.24
C LEU A 217 -17.55 10.83 8.26
N PHE A 218 -18.78 11.16 8.63
CA PHE A 218 -19.03 12.03 9.77
C PHE A 218 -18.72 11.32 11.07
N VAL A 219 -18.05 12.03 11.97
CA VAL A 219 -17.77 11.57 13.33
C VAL A 219 -18.92 12.03 14.22
N VAL A 220 -19.47 11.11 15.01
CA VAL A 220 -20.44 11.44 16.07
C VAL A 220 -19.69 11.41 17.39
N GLU A 221 -19.62 12.56 18.08
CA GLU A 221 -19.13 12.62 19.45
C GLU A 221 -20.31 12.43 20.39
N ASN A 222 -20.25 11.36 21.19
CA ASN A 222 -21.30 11.00 22.15
C ASN A 222 -20.94 11.41 23.58
N ASP A 223 -19.79 12.04 23.77
CA ASP A 223 -19.33 12.52 25.06
C ASP A 223 -19.97 13.90 25.30
N PRO A 224 -20.91 14.03 26.26
CA PRO A 224 -21.64 15.27 26.48
C PRO A 224 -20.75 16.42 27.00
N ASP A 225 -19.54 16.10 27.47
CA ASP A 225 -18.58 17.06 28.02
C ASP A 225 -17.43 17.41 27.04
N SER A 226 -17.46 16.90 25.80
CA SER A 226 -16.44 17.16 24.77
C SER A 226 -16.68 18.41 23.92
#